data_AF-A0A354WDA2-F1
#
_entry.id   AF-A0A354WDA2-F1
#
_cell.length_a   1.000
_cell.length_b   1.000
_cell.length_c   1.000
_cell.angle_alpha   90.00
_cell.angle_beta   90.00
_cell.angle_gamma   90.00
#
_symmetry.space_group_name_H-M   'P 1'
#
loop_
_entity.id
_entity.type
_entity.pdbx_description
1 polymer ?
#
loop_
_entity_poly.entity_id
_entity_poly.type
_entity_poly.pdbx_seq_one_letter_code
_entity_poly.pdbx_strand_id
1 'polypeptide(L)'
;MKLESKQVYVADHSLAKIMSRLLLTLHLNPFLRATLKRDWVSSIQIIYTETVGYEGREYFLSVGSQQDMAQHVAQWLSQVLMDAPSSNNLTKEAITERQVEALSKCEIVSAVRAQYGGGIIGGQPVPGFLEETGGGYRTETFFAAKVRSNTEKWFGVPMYLMSGKRVGQSKQTKVVIEYHPLSPLGSTKIIFDVVKNKVEFPFILKTPGAGFELESLSGEIDLEPSVDGHTRLLLDAMRGDKSLASSPDFGVETWQLITPIVETWKQDTFSPISQYEAGGVPEEALALIRNDGREWSL
;
A
#
# COMPACT_ATOMS: atom_id res chain seq x y z
N MET A 1 -16.10 -20.87 -26.51
CA MET A 1 -14.95 -20.05 -26.95
C MET A 1 -13.98 -19.99 -25.78
N LYS A 2 -12.78 -20.59 -25.88
CA LYS A 2 -11.72 -20.43 -24.87
C LYS A 2 -10.87 -19.25 -25.29
N LEU A 3 -10.65 -18.29 -24.39
CA LEU A 3 -9.73 -17.18 -24.61
C LEU A 3 -8.30 -17.69 -24.41
N GLU A 4 -7.37 -17.28 -25.27
CA GLU A 4 -5.95 -17.49 -25.05
C GLU A 4 -5.42 -16.49 -24.01
N SER A 5 -4.37 -16.84 -23.25
CA SER A 5 -3.76 -15.93 -22.25
C SER A 5 -3.37 -14.56 -22.85
N LYS A 6 -2.91 -14.55 -24.11
CA LYS A 6 -2.61 -13.30 -24.85
C LYS A 6 -3.83 -12.42 -25.13
N GLN A 7 -5.05 -12.91 -24.95
CA GLN A 7 -6.29 -12.15 -25.14
C GLN A 7 -6.90 -11.65 -23.82
N VAL A 8 -6.36 -12.10 -22.67
CA VAL A 8 -6.86 -11.69 -21.35
C VAL A 8 -6.09 -10.46 -20.85
N TYR A 9 -6.84 -9.42 -20.47
CA TYR A 9 -6.33 -8.21 -19.83
C TYR A 9 -7.00 -8.09 -18.47
N VAL A 10 -6.26 -8.41 -17.41
CA VAL A 10 -6.75 -8.25 -16.03
C VAL A 10 -6.47 -6.81 -15.60
N ALA A 11 -7.52 -6.03 -15.38
CA ALA A 11 -7.39 -4.64 -14.99
C ALA A 11 -6.99 -4.51 -13.51
N ASP A 12 -5.99 -3.69 -13.24
CA ASP A 12 -5.69 -3.15 -11.91
C ASP A 12 -5.35 -1.67 -12.08
N HIS A 13 -6.22 -0.78 -11.61
CA HIS A 13 -6.05 0.65 -11.83
C HIS A 13 -4.83 1.21 -11.09
N SER A 14 -4.30 0.51 -10.06
CA SER A 14 -3.09 0.94 -9.36
C SER A 14 -1.86 0.88 -10.27
N LEU A 15 -1.78 -0.14 -11.15
CA LEU A 15 -0.72 -0.25 -12.15
C LEU A 15 -0.72 0.92 -13.15
N ALA A 16 -1.91 1.44 -13.46
CA ALA A 16 -2.09 2.51 -14.43
C ALA A 16 -1.74 3.91 -13.89
N LYS A 17 -1.55 4.05 -12.57
CA LYS A 17 -1.14 5.32 -11.97
C LYS A 17 0.33 5.60 -12.31
N ILE A 18 0.64 6.87 -12.61
CA ILE A 18 2.02 7.30 -12.90
C ILE A 18 3.00 6.90 -11.78
N MET A 19 2.54 6.91 -10.53
CA MET A 19 3.35 6.57 -9.36
C MET A 19 3.83 5.12 -9.35
N SER A 20 3.05 4.17 -9.89
CA SER A 20 3.46 2.76 -10.01
C SER A 20 4.71 2.64 -10.88
N ARG A 21 4.77 3.41 -11.98
CA ARG A 21 5.95 3.44 -12.86
C ARG A 21 7.14 4.13 -12.20
N LEU A 22 6.90 5.20 -11.46
CA LEU A 22 7.97 5.92 -10.77
C LEU A 22 8.63 5.06 -9.69
N LEU A 23 7.85 4.28 -8.93
CA LEU A 23 8.39 3.32 -7.99
C LEU A 23 9.32 2.30 -8.64
N LEU A 24 9.03 1.82 -9.86
CA LEU A 24 9.96 0.94 -10.58
C LEU A 24 11.33 1.61 -10.82
N THR A 25 11.36 2.93 -11.04
CA THR A 25 12.61 3.66 -11.28
C THR A 25 13.50 3.76 -10.04
N LEU A 26 12.99 3.52 -8.83
CA LEU A 26 13.79 3.40 -7.62
C LEU A 26 14.97 2.44 -7.80
N HIS A 27 14.71 1.33 -8.49
CA HIS A 27 15.68 0.27 -8.74
C HIS A 27 16.66 0.58 -9.87
N LEU A 28 16.38 1.61 -10.67
CA LEU A 28 17.19 2.05 -11.80
C LEU A 28 18.12 3.21 -11.43
N ASN A 29 17.83 3.92 -10.34
CA ASN A 29 18.66 5.01 -9.82
C ASN A 29 19.75 4.44 -8.88
N PRO A 30 21.06 4.58 -9.17
CA PRO A 30 22.12 3.93 -8.41
C PRO A 30 22.12 4.24 -6.91
N PHE A 31 21.90 5.50 -6.53
CA PHE A 31 21.91 5.93 -5.13
C PHE A 31 20.68 5.42 -4.36
N LEU A 32 19.50 5.41 -4.99
CA LEU A 32 18.30 4.83 -4.39
C LEU A 32 18.45 3.32 -4.26
N ARG A 33 18.84 2.64 -5.34
CA ARG A 33 19.10 1.20 -5.33
C ARG A 33 20.09 0.78 -4.24
N ALA A 34 21.18 1.54 -4.04
CA ALA A 34 22.19 1.23 -3.03
C ALA A 34 21.66 1.30 -1.59
N THR A 35 20.63 2.11 -1.36
CA THR A 35 20.04 2.34 -0.04
C THR A 35 18.74 1.55 0.20
N LEU A 36 18.11 0.99 -0.83
CA LEU A 36 16.89 0.19 -0.72
C LEU A 36 17.16 -1.25 -0.26
N LYS A 37 17.62 -1.37 0.98
CA LYS A 37 17.89 -2.64 1.66
C LYS A 37 17.91 -2.44 3.19
N ARG A 38 17.85 -3.55 3.92
CA ARG A 38 17.81 -3.63 5.39
C ARG A 38 18.90 -2.86 6.14
N ASP A 39 20.06 -2.66 5.52
CA ASP A 39 21.18 -1.91 6.14
C ASP A 39 20.81 -0.45 6.38
N TRP A 40 19.91 0.11 5.56
CA TRP A 40 19.56 1.52 5.57
C TRP A 40 18.06 1.75 5.86
N VAL A 41 17.19 0.88 5.35
CA VAL A 41 15.74 0.98 5.55
C VAL A 41 15.36 0.36 6.89
N SER A 42 14.65 1.14 7.70
CA SER A 42 14.15 0.75 9.01
C SER A 42 12.74 0.19 8.97
N SER A 43 11.87 0.70 8.10
CA SER A 43 10.53 0.16 7.87
C SER A 43 9.95 0.62 6.53
N ILE A 44 8.89 -0.07 6.08
CA ILE A 44 8.10 0.32 4.91
C ILE A 44 6.64 0.42 5.33
N GLN A 45 5.91 1.42 4.83
CA GLN A 45 4.47 1.57 5.08
C GLN A 45 3.73 1.71 3.74
N ILE A 46 2.68 0.91 3.55
CA ILE A 46 1.74 1.02 2.42
C ILE A 46 0.38 1.41 3.01
N ILE A 47 -0.04 2.63 2.74
CA ILE A 47 -1.28 3.20 3.26
C ILE A 47 -2.24 3.37 2.08
N TYR A 48 -3.39 2.72 2.11
CA TYR A 48 -4.45 2.90 1.12
C TYR A 48 -5.79 3.10 1.82
N THR A 49 -6.14 4.34 2.14
CA THR A 49 -7.36 4.68 2.89
C THR A 49 -8.32 5.49 2.05
N GLU A 50 -9.61 5.27 2.25
CA GLU A 50 -10.68 5.96 1.57
C GLU A 50 -11.60 6.66 2.56
N THR A 51 -12.14 7.81 2.17
CA THR A 51 -13.17 8.53 2.94
C THR A 51 -14.59 8.07 2.60
N VAL A 52 -14.76 7.34 1.49
CA VAL A 52 -16.05 6.77 1.08
C VAL A 52 -16.43 5.57 1.96
N GLY A 53 -17.74 5.36 2.12
CA GLY A 53 -18.33 4.26 2.88
C GLY A 53 -18.64 3.03 2.02
N TYR A 54 -19.73 2.33 2.34
CA TYR A 54 -20.13 1.09 1.67
C TYR A 54 -20.70 1.33 0.27
N GLU A 55 -21.33 2.49 0.02
CA GLU A 55 -21.84 2.91 -1.29
C GLU A 55 -22.80 1.92 -1.96
N GLY A 56 -23.52 1.09 -1.19
CA GLY A 56 -24.52 0.16 -1.73
C GLY A 56 -23.95 -1.07 -2.45
N ARG A 57 -22.67 -1.39 -2.27
CA ARG A 57 -22.00 -2.48 -3.00
C ARG A 57 -22.21 -3.83 -2.32
N GLU A 58 -23.30 -4.53 -2.64
CA GLU A 58 -23.67 -5.81 -1.99
C GLU A 58 -22.57 -6.87 -1.95
N TYR A 59 -21.74 -6.97 -2.99
CA TYR A 59 -20.61 -7.91 -3.00
C TYR A 59 -19.63 -7.67 -1.84
N PHE A 60 -19.50 -6.43 -1.37
CA PHE A 60 -18.57 -6.07 -0.31
C PHE A 60 -18.90 -6.78 1.01
N LEU A 61 -20.18 -7.13 1.24
CA LEU A 61 -20.60 -7.86 2.44
C LEU A 61 -19.94 -9.23 2.58
N SER A 62 -19.62 -9.90 1.46
CA SER A 62 -18.96 -11.22 1.46
C SER A 62 -17.45 -11.15 1.28
N VAL A 63 -16.92 -10.01 0.85
CA VAL A 63 -15.50 -9.80 0.50
C VAL A 63 -14.74 -9.11 1.63
N GLY A 64 -15.29 -8.01 2.16
CA GLY A 64 -14.63 -7.15 3.14
C GLY A 64 -13.46 -6.36 2.56
N SER A 65 -12.91 -5.43 3.35
CA SER A 65 -11.80 -4.57 2.91
C SER A 65 -10.54 -5.36 2.60
N GLN A 66 -10.30 -6.48 3.28
CA GLN A 66 -9.06 -7.20 3.13
C GLN A 66 -8.93 -7.81 1.74
N GLN A 67 -9.94 -8.55 1.28
CA GLN A 67 -9.92 -9.20 -0.03
C GLN A 67 -10.10 -8.18 -1.17
N ASP A 68 -10.90 -7.12 -0.97
CA ASP A 68 -11.13 -6.06 -1.96
C ASP A 68 -9.83 -5.29 -2.28
N MET A 69 -8.97 -5.10 -1.28
CA MET A 69 -7.78 -4.25 -1.40
C MET A 69 -6.45 -5.01 -1.42
N ALA A 70 -6.45 -6.33 -1.18
CA ALA A 70 -5.25 -7.15 -1.12
C ALA A 70 -4.35 -6.97 -2.35
N GLN A 71 -4.92 -7.04 -3.54
CA GLN A 71 -4.17 -6.90 -4.79
C GLN A 71 -3.50 -5.54 -4.92
N HIS A 72 -4.21 -4.46 -4.63
CA HIS A 72 -3.66 -3.11 -4.73
C HIS A 72 -2.52 -2.89 -3.74
N VAL A 73 -2.68 -3.32 -2.49
CA VAL A 73 -1.65 -3.17 -1.45
C VAL A 73 -0.43 -4.03 -1.76
N ALA A 74 -0.64 -5.28 -2.19
CA ALA A 74 0.44 -6.17 -2.62
C ALA A 74 1.19 -5.62 -3.84
N GLN A 75 0.48 -4.95 -4.76
CA GLN A 75 1.09 -4.30 -5.92
C GLN A 75 2.12 -3.26 -5.49
N TRP A 76 1.74 -2.33 -4.61
CA TRP A 76 2.66 -1.31 -4.11
C TRP A 76 3.82 -1.91 -3.31
N LEU A 77 3.54 -2.88 -2.44
CA LEU A 77 4.56 -3.57 -1.66
C LEU A 77 5.59 -4.25 -2.57
N SER A 78 5.13 -5.05 -3.53
CA SER A 78 6.02 -5.81 -4.43
C SER A 78 6.94 -4.91 -5.24
N GLN A 79 6.49 -3.73 -5.67
CA GLN A 79 7.32 -2.77 -6.40
C GLN A 79 8.45 -2.20 -5.56
N VAL A 80 8.25 -2.05 -4.25
CA VAL A 80 9.32 -1.65 -3.34
C VAL A 80 10.29 -2.81 -3.12
N LEU A 81 9.75 -4.02 -2.90
CA LEU A 81 10.56 -5.15 -2.44
C LEU A 81 11.36 -5.84 -3.54
N MET A 82 10.84 -5.88 -4.76
CA MET A 82 11.44 -6.61 -5.88
C MET A 82 12.91 -6.26 -6.09
N ASP A 83 13.67 -7.22 -6.61
CA ASP A 83 14.99 -6.92 -7.13
C ASP A 83 14.89 -6.21 -8.47
N ALA A 84 15.92 -5.39 -8.75
CA ALA A 84 15.97 -4.62 -9.97
C ALA A 84 15.86 -5.59 -11.17
N PRO A 85 14.89 -5.39 -12.07
CA PRO A 85 14.89 -6.10 -13.34
C PRO A 85 16.19 -5.77 -14.10
N SER A 86 16.56 -6.61 -15.05
CA SER A 86 17.73 -6.33 -15.90
C SER A 86 17.53 -4.99 -16.60
N SER A 87 18.56 -4.13 -16.61
CA SER A 87 18.47 -2.79 -17.23
C SER A 87 18.10 -2.85 -18.71
N ASN A 88 18.42 -3.98 -19.37
CA ASN A 88 18.14 -4.21 -20.78
C ASN A 88 16.81 -4.96 -21.01
N ASN A 89 16.08 -5.32 -19.94
CA ASN A 89 14.82 -6.03 -20.00
C ASN A 89 13.83 -5.51 -18.94
N LEU A 90 13.12 -4.45 -19.31
CA LEU A 90 12.05 -3.83 -18.50
C LEU A 90 10.65 -4.22 -19.02
N THR A 91 10.52 -5.44 -19.56
CA THR A 91 9.21 -5.93 -20.01
C THR A 91 8.29 -6.20 -18.82
N LYS A 92 6.99 -6.26 -19.10
CA LYS A 92 5.96 -6.63 -18.13
C LYS A 92 6.29 -7.95 -17.44
N GLU A 93 6.68 -8.95 -18.23
CA GLU A 93 6.98 -10.30 -17.75
C GLU A 93 8.17 -10.29 -16.79
N ALA A 94 9.25 -9.58 -17.14
CA ALA A 94 10.43 -9.45 -16.29
C ALA A 94 10.14 -8.72 -14.98
N ILE A 95 9.33 -7.65 -15.03
CA ILE A 95 8.91 -6.93 -13.82
C ILE A 95 8.04 -7.84 -12.95
N THR A 96 7.04 -8.50 -13.54
CA THR A 96 6.12 -9.40 -12.85
C THR A 96 6.88 -10.54 -12.16
N GLU A 97 7.86 -11.15 -12.83
CA GLU A 97 8.70 -12.21 -12.27
C GLU A 97 9.37 -11.77 -10.97
N ARG A 98 9.96 -10.57 -10.94
CA ARG A 98 10.61 -10.03 -9.73
C ARG A 98 9.62 -9.66 -8.63
N GLN A 99 8.41 -9.24 -9.00
CA GLN A 99 7.34 -8.96 -8.05
C GLN A 99 6.81 -10.23 -7.39
N VAL A 100 6.56 -11.27 -8.20
CA VAL A 100 6.16 -12.63 -7.75
C VAL A 100 7.23 -13.20 -6.82
N GLU A 101 8.51 -13.15 -7.22
CA GLU A 101 9.62 -13.62 -6.39
C GLU A 101 9.64 -12.92 -5.04
N ALA A 102 9.52 -11.59 -5.00
CA ALA A 102 9.53 -10.83 -3.76
C ALA A 102 8.33 -11.12 -2.85
N LEU A 103 7.12 -11.19 -3.41
CA LEU A 103 5.91 -11.50 -2.64
C LEU A 103 5.91 -12.93 -2.11
N SER A 104 6.44 -13.90 -2.87
CA SER A 104 6.51 -15.30 -2.44
C SER A 104 7.34 -15.52 -1.17
N LYS A 105 8.17 -14.54 -0.80
CA LYS A 105 8.99 -14.54 0.42
C LYS A 105 8.40 -13.71 1.55
N CYS A 106 7.21 -13.15 1.35
CA CYS A 106 6.52 -12.35 2.34
C CYS A 106 5.57 -13.20 3.21
N GLU A 107 5.40 -12.80 4.45
CA GLU A 107 4.50 -13.44 5.40
C GLU A 107 3.86 -12.39 6.30
N ILE A 108 2.55 -12.52 6.53
CA ILE A 108 1.84 -11.69 7.52
C ILE A 108 2.16 -12.21 8.92
N VAL A 109 2.83 -11.38 9.72
CA VAL A 109 3.23 -11.68 11.11
C VAL A 109 2.06 -11.47 12.06
N SER A 110 1.29 -10.41 11.84
CA SER A 110 0.12 -10.07 12.64
C SER A 110 -0.80 -9.16 11.84
N ALA A 111 -2.12 -9.30 12.02
CA ALA A 111 -3.10 -8.48 11.36
C ALA A 111 -4.24 -8.10 12.32
N VAL A 112 -4.81 -6.93 12.10
CA VAL A 112 -5.97 -6.41 12.82
C VAL A 112 -7.06 -6.07 11.82
N ARG A 113 -8.31 -6.22 12.24
CA ARG A 113 -9.51 -5.87 11.46
C ARG A 113 -10.41 -4.95 12.27
N ALA A 114 -11.09 -4.05 11.59
CA ALA A 114 -12.06 -3.18 12.22
C ALA A 114 -13.23 -2.86 11.27
N GLN A 115 -14.31 -2.30 11.82
CA GLN A 115 -15.49 -1.88 11.09
C GLN A 115 -15.88 -0.46 11.49
N TYR A 116 -16.20 0.42 10.52
CA TYR A 116 -16.54 1.80 10.86
C TYR A 116 -17.94 1.90 11.47
N GLY A 117 -18.03 2.64 12.58
CA GLY A 117 -19.27 3.17 13.12
C GLY A 117 -19.63 4.52 12.52
N GLY A 118 -20.67 5.17 13.06
CA GLY A 118 -20.99 6.55 12.69
C GLY A 118 -19.86 7.51 13.10
N GLY A 119 -19.80 8.66 12.45
CA GLY A 119 -18.76 9.66 12.70
C GLY A 119 -18.91 10.92 11.86
N ILE A 120 -17.81 11.66 11.70
CA ILE A 120 -17.80 12.94 10.97
C ILE A 120 -16.65 12.96 9.97
N ILE A 121 -16.99 13.19 8.69
CA ILE A 121 -16.02 13.40 7.61
C ILE A 121 -16.34 14.71 6.91
N GLY A 122 -15.35 15.60 6.79
CA GLY A 122 -15.54 16.89 6.12
C GLY A 122 -16.61 17.76 6.80
N GLY A 123 -16.79 17.62 8.12
CA GLY A 123 -17.80 18.33 8.90
C GLY A 123 -19.23 17.81 8.73
N GLN A 124 -19.45 16.71 8.01
CA GLN A 124 -20.77 16.11 7.83
C GLN A 124 -20.89 14.79 8.61
N PRO A 125 -22.02 14.55 9.32
CA PRO A 125 -22.26 13.27 9.95
C PRO A 125 -22.44 12.19 8.89
N VAL A 126 -21.81 11.04 9.13
CA VAL A 126 -21.90 9.88 8.26
C VAL A 126 -22.31 8.64 9.07
N PRO A 127 -23.16 7.76 8.52
CA PRO A 127 -23.63 6.58 9.22
C PRO A 127 -22.54 5.52 9.37
N GLY A 128 -22.76 4.61 10.31
CA GLY A 128 -21.92 3.41 10.48
C GLY A 128 -22.22 2.33 9.45
N PHE A 129 -21.29 1.38 9.27
CA PHE A 129 -21.43 0.34 8.26
C PHE A 129 -22.69 -0.52 8.46
N LEU A 130 -23.01 -0.88 9.70
CA LEU A 130 -24.20 -1.67 10.02
C LEU A 130 -25.50 -0.87 9.83
N GLU A 131 -25.45 0.46 9.94
CA GLU A 131 -26.57 1.34 9.64
C GLU A 131 -26.79 1.48 8.13
N GLU A 132 -25.70 1.54 7.35
CA GLU A 132 -25.76 1.59 5.87
C GLU A 132 -26.26 0.27 5.27
N THR A 133 -25.97 -0.87 5.90
CA THR A 133 -26.16 -2.20 5.30
C THR A 133 -27.29 -3.03 5.93
N GLY A 134 -27.61 -2.80 7.20
CA GLY A 134 -28.47 -3.68 7.98
C GLY A 134 -27.90 -5.10 8.19
N GLY A 135 -26.60 -5.32 7.93
CA GLY A 135 -25.98 -6.66 7.93
C GLY A 135 -24.45 -6.62 7.96
N GLY A 136 -23.79 -7.76 7.72
CA GLY A 136 -22.32 -7.79 7.63
C GLY A 136 -21.59 -7.57 8.97
N TYR A 137 -22.15 -8.03 10.09
CA TYR A 137 -21.55 -7.93 11.43
C TYR A 137 -20.16 -8.58 11.57
N ARG A 138 -19.75 -9.41 10.58
CA ARG A 138 -18.43 -10.07 10.48
C ARG A 138 -17.58 -9.53 9.33
N THR A 139 -18.07 -8.51 8.63
CA THR A 139 -17.39 -7.94 7.46
C THR A 139 -16.54 -6.77 7.91
N GLU A 140 -15.22 -6.89 7.82
CA GLU A 140 -14.33 -5.79 8.10
C GLU A 140 -14.40 -4.72 7.01
N THR A 141 -14.37 -3.45 7.42
CA THR A 141 -14.24 -2.28 6.53
C THR A 141 -12.86 -1.66 6.60
N PHE A 142 -11.97 -2.29 7.37
CA PHE A 142 -10.60 -1.90 7.58
C PHE A 142 -9.76 -3.14 7.92
N PHE A 143 -8.54 -3.16 7.42
CA PHE A 143 -7.49 -4.02 7.95
C PHE A 143 -6.15 -3.28 8.04
N ALA A 144 -5.32 -3.72 8.98
CA ALA A 144 -3.90 -3.43 8.96
C ALA A 144 -3.09 -4.69 9.25
N ALA A 145 -1.92 -4.82 8.65
CA ALA A 145 -1.07 -5.99 8.77
C ALA A 145 0.40 -5.60 8.89
N LYS A 146 1.13 -6.32 9.74
CA LYS A 146 2.58 -6.34 9.78
C LYS A 146 3.06 -7.51 8.93
N VAL A 147 3.90 -7.24 7.96
CA VAL A 147 4.48 -8.19 7.02
C VAL A 147 5.99 -8.22 7.22
N ARG A 148 6.57 -9.40 7.05
CA ARG A 148 8.02 -9.60 6.97
C ARG A 148 8.37 -10.22 5.62
N SER A 149 9.60 -9.97 5.15
CA SER A 149 10.18 -10.68 4.00
C SER A 149 11.38 -11.52 4.46
N ASN A 150 11.47 -12.74 3.95
CA ASN A 150 12.59 -13.65 4.18
C ASN A 150 13.70 -13.56 3.11
N THR A 151 13.70 -12.50 2.29
CA THR A 151 14.81 -12.20 1.37
C THR A 151 15.99 -11.60 2.12
N GLU A 152 17.22 -11.84 1.65
CA GLU A 152 18.42 -11.23 2.26
C GLU A 152 18.34 -9.70 2.29
N LYS A 153 17.81 -9.09 1.22
CA LYS A 153 17.65 -7.65 1.06
C LYS A 153 16.76 -7.01 2.13
N TRP A 154 15.72 -7.71 2.59
CA TRP A 154 14.68 -7.15 3.47
C TRP A 154 14.51 -7.86 4.81
N PHE A 155 15.33 -8.88 5.09
CA PHE A 155 15.23 -9.64 6.34
C PHE A 155 15.32 -8.72 7.57
N GLY A 156 14.34 -8.84 8.45
CA GLY A 156 14.23 -8.03 9.67
C GLY A 156 13.65 -6.63 9.49
N VAL A 157 13.34 -6.18 8.26
CA VAL A 157 12.65 -4.91 8.01
C VAL A 157 11.13 -5.13 8.13
N PRO A 158 10.43 -4.55 9.12
CA PRO A 158 8.99 -4.65 9.20
C PRO A 158 8.31 -3.81 8.13
N MET A 159 7.27 -4.37 7.53
CA MET A 159 6.44 -3.72 6.53
C MET A 159 5.02 -3.60 7.07
N TYR A 160 4.43 -2.42 7.00
CA TYR A 160 3.10 -2.15 7.53
C TYR A 160 2.16 -1.84 6.40
N LEU A 161 1.05 -2.56 6.35
CA LEU A 161 0.01 -2.40 5.36
C LEU A 161 -1.24 -1.91 6.07
N MET A 162 -1.93 -0.92 5.54
CA MET A 162 -3.28 -0.59 6.00
C MET A 162 -4.19 -0.22 4.84
N SER A 163 -5.44 -0.67 4.94
CA SER A 163 -6.49 -0.20 4.05
C SER A 163 -7.85 -0.19 4.74
N GLY A 164 -8.69 0.76 4.38
CA GLY A 164 -10.05 0.79 4.86
C GLY A 164 -10.86 1.97 4.37
N LYS A 165 -12.17 1.86 4.61
CA LYS A 165 -13.21 2.83 4.26
C LYS A 165 -13.50 3.74 5.44
N ARG A 166 -13.97 4.97 5.19
CA ARG A 166 -14.19 5.98 6.23
C ARG A 166 -12.97 6.25 7.14
N VAL A 167 -11.75 6.13 6.62
CA VAL A 167 -10.53 6.36 7.42
C VAL A 167 -9.96 7.75 7.15
N GLY A 168 -9.75 8.51 8.21
CA GLY A 168 -9.21 9.86 8.13
C GLY A 168 -10.15 10.87 7.44
N GLN A 169 -9.67 12.11 7.29
CA GLN A 169 -10.45 13.21 6.71
C GLN A 169 -10.27 13.36 5.19
N SER A 170 -9.30 12.66 4.60
CA SER A 170 -9.00 12.70 3.17
C SER A 170 -8.52 11.34 2.68
N LYS A 171 -8.84 11.00 1.42
CA LYS A 171 -8.31 9.80 0.78
C LYS A 171 -6.79 9.81 0.79
N GLN A 172 -6.16 8.68 1.11
CA GLN A 172 -4.72 8.54 1.07
C GLN A 172 -4.31 7.31 0.30
N THR A 173 -3.25 7.44 -0.47
CA THR A 173 -2.53 6.31 -1.05
C THR A 173 -1.06 6.67 -1.00
N LYS A 174 -0.32 6.08 -0.07
CA LYS A 174 1.09 6.42 0.18
C LYS A 174 1.96 5.17 0.24
N VAL A 175 3.15 5.27 -0.34
CA VAL A 175 4.25 4.34 -0.11
C VAL A 175 5.33 5.09 0.63
N VAL A 176 5.68 4.63 1.83
CA VAL A 176 6.62 5.30 2.74
C VAL A 176 7.79 4.36 2.97
N ILE A 177 8.99 4.83 2.69
CA ILE A 177 10.24 4.11 2.94
C ILE A 177 11.00 4.91 3.99
N GLU A 178 11.04 4.36 5.21
CA GLU A 178 11.66 5.02 6.35
C GLU A 178 13.07 4.46 6.57
N TYR A 179 14.06 5.35 6.69
CA TYR A 179 15.46 5.01 6.90
C TYR A 179 15.82 5.02 8.38
N HIS A 180 16.87 4.27 8.75
CA HIS A 180 17.41 4.30 10.11
C HIS A 180 17.89 5.71 10.46
N PRO A 181 17.73 6.15 11.72
CA PRO A 181 18.21 7.45 12.15
C PRO A 181 19.73 7.50 12.14
N LEU A 182 20.30 8.35 11.28
CA LEU A 182 21.74 8.61 11.20
C LEU A 182 22.13 10.00 11.74
N SER A 183 21.16 10.72 12.29
CA SER A 183 21.35 12.06 12.86
C SER A 183 20.46 12.26 14.10
N PRO A 184 20.72 13.32 14.90
CA PRO A 184 19.85 13.68 16.02
C PRO A 184 18.41 14.07 15.63
N LEU A 185 18.15 14.33 14.34
CA LEU A 185 16.82 14.68 13.83
C LEU A 185 15.90 13.46 13.66
N GLY A 186 16.40 12.25 13.94
CA GLY A 186 15.63 11.02 13.82
C GLY A 186 15.65 10.41 12.42
N SER A 187 14.63 9.59 12.13
CA SER A 187 14.48 8.87 10.87
C SER A 187 14.14 9.82 9.72
N THR A 188 14.63 9.53 8.53
CA THR A 188 14.23 10.19 7.29
C THR A 188 13.31 9.29 6.47
N LYS A 189 12.42 9.87 5.67
CA LYS A 189 11.39 9.13 4.92
C LYS A 189 11.35 9.58 3.46
N ILE A 190 11.37 8.64 2.53
CA ILE A 190 10.92 8.89 1.16
C ILE A 190 9.43 8.56 1.11
N ILE A 191 8.61 9.51 0.66
CA ILE A 191 7.15 9.37 0.61
C ILE A 191 6.68 9.53 -0.82
N PHE A 192 6.03 8.51 -1.35
CA PHE A 192 5.30 8.56 -2.62
C PHE A 192 3.82 8.78 -2.31
N ASP A 193 3.33 10.01 -2.45
CA ASP A 193 1.92 10.34 -2.31
C ASP A 193 1.23 10.17 -3.68
N VAL A 194 0.58 9.03 -3.85
CA VAL A 194 -0.10 8.63 -5.08
C VAL A 194 -1.36 9.47 -5.32
N VAL A 195 -1.99 10.02 -4.29
CA VAL A 195 -3.20 10.87 -4.44
C VAL A 195 -2.79 12.25 -4.92
N LYS A 196 -1.70 12.80 -4.38
CA LYS A 196 -1.17 14.11 -4.76
C LYS A 196 -0.25 14.08 -5.98
N ASN A 197 0.08 12.89 -6.50
CA ASN A 197 1.08 12.70 -7.56
C ASN A 197 2.44 13.34 -7.20
N LYS A 198 2.87 13.16 -5.95
CA LYS A 198 4.05 13.82 -5.41
C LYS A 198 5.02 12.82 -4.80
N VAL A 199 6.32 13.05 -4.96
CA VAL A 199 7.37 12.33 -4.23
C VAL A 199 8.17 13.29 -3.38
N GLU A 200 8.34 12.93 -2.12
CA GLU A 200 9.08 13.70 -1.12
C GLU A 200 10.36 12.96 -0.76
N PHE A 201 11.49 13.66 -0.90
CA PHE A 201 12.84 13.18 -0.58
C PHE A 201 13.40 13.95 0.60
N PRO A 202 13.91 13.28 1.64
CA PRO A 202 14.42 13.94 2.82
C PRO A 202 15.89 14.36 2.63
N PHE A 203 16.22 15.57 3.07
CA PHE A 203 17.58 16.10 3.13
C PHE A 203 17.86 16.67 4.50
N ILE A 204 19.01 16.31 5.07
CA ILE A 204 19.52 16.92 6.31
C ILE A 204 20.59 17.93 5.91
N LEU A 205 20.38 19.20 6.25
CA LEU A 205 21.27 20.30 5.92
C LEU A 205 21.68 21.04 7.18
N LYS A 206 22.79 21.79 7.08
CA LYS A 206 23.21 22.73 8.13
C LYS A 206 22.48 24.05 7.92
N THR A 207 21.82 24.56 8.95
CA THR A 207 21.09 25.84 8.87
C THR A 207 22.04 27.00 8.58
N PRO A 208 21.71 27.97 7.71
CA PRO A 208 22.54 29.15 7.50
C PRO A 208 22.76 29.95 8.81
N GLY A 209 23.99 30.36 9.12
CA GLY A 209 24.30 31.11 10.36
C GLY A 209 25.56 30.64 11.10
N ALA A 210 25.78 31.15 12.31
CA ALA A 210 26.84 30.69 13.19
C ALA A 210 26.44 29.39 13.91
N GLY A 211 27.40 28.51 14.21
CA GLY A 211 27.12 27.21 14.85
C GLY A 211 26.93 26.05 13.87
N PHE A 212 26.61 24.87 14.41
CA PHE A 212 26.40 23.62 13.68
C PHE A 212 25.03 23.03 14.04
N GLU A 213 23.98 23.73 13.65
CA GLU A 213 22.61 23.28 13.80
C GLU A 213 22.13 22.63 12.50
N LEU A 214 21.40 21.53 12.63
CA LEU A 214 20.89 20.75 11.50
C LEU A 214 19.39 21.00 11.36
N GLU A 215 18.93 21.03 10.11
CA GLU A 215 17.51 21.03 9.76
C GLU A 215 17.21 19.91 8.77
N SER A 216 15.97 19.42 8.80
CA SER A 216 15.45 18.47 7.81
C SER A 216 14.56 19.22 6.83
N LEU A 217 14.91 19.18 5.55
CA LEU A 217 14.11 19.71 4.46
C LEU A 217 13.60 18.56 3.58
N SER A 218 12.44 18.78 2.96
CA SER A 218 11.88 17.86 1.97
C SER A 218 12.05 18.46 0.57
N GLY A 219 12.76 17.75 -0.30
CA GLY A 219 12.77 18.04 -1.73
C GLY A 219 11.58 17.35 -2.38
N GLU A 220 10.85 18.08 -3.20
CA GLU A 220 9.56 17.62 -3.73
C GLU A 220 9.63 17.48 -5.26
N ILE A 221 9.11 16.38 -5.76
CA ILE A 221 8.89 16.15 -7.19
C ILE A 221 7.38 16.06 -7.39
N ASP A 222 6.80 17.11 -7.97
CA ASP A 222 5.42 17.13 -8.44
C ASP A 222 5.34 16.52 -9.84
N LEU A 223 4.47 15.54 -10.01
CA LEU A 223 4.20 14.93 -11.30
C LEU A 223 2.93 15.54 -11.88
N GLU A 224 2.99 15.88 -13.16
CA GLU A 224 1.79 16.34 -13.85
C GLU A 224 0.69 15.26 -13.81
N PRO A 225 -0.58 15.65 -13.63
CA PRO A 225 -1.69 14.72 -13.65
C PRO A 225 -1.69 13.91 -14.96
N SER A 226 -1.64 12.59 -14.85
CA SER A 226 -1.80 11.71 -16.00
C SER A 226 -3.28 11.53 -16.35
N VAL A 227 -3.52 11.03 -17.56
CA VAL A 227 -4.84 10.48 -17.96
C VAL A 227 -5.34 9.51 -16.90
N ASP A 228 -6.66 9.52 -16.64
CA ASP A 228 -7.32 8.58 -15.71
C ASP A 228 -6.88 7.13 -15.95
N GLY A 229 -6.69 6.37 -14.86
CA GLY A 229 -6.16 5.02 -14.91
C GLY A 229 -7.00 4.06 -15.76
N HIS A 230 -8.33 4.18 -15.74
CA HIS A 230 -9.21 3.34 -16.55
C HIS A 230 -9.09 3.71 -18.03
N THR A 231 -9.08 5.00 -18.33
CA THR A 231 -8.88 5.50 -19.70
C THR A 231 -7.55 5.00 -20.27
N ARG A 232 -6.49 5.01 -19.44
CA ARG A 232 -5.18 4.49 -19.84
C ARG A 232 -5.20 2.98 -20.10
N LEU A 233 -5.77 2.18 -19.20
CA LEU A 233 -5.87 0.73 -19.37
C LEU A 233 -6.67 0.35 -20.61
N LEU A 234 -7.77 1.08 -20.89
CA LEU A 234 -8.57 0.85 -22.08
C LEU A 234 -7.79 1.18 -23.36
N LEU A 235 -7.07 2.30 -23.37
CA LEU A 235 -6.24 2.69 -24.51
C LEU A 235 -5.14 1.64 -24.79
N ASP A 236 -4.48 1.15 -23.74
CA ASP A 236 -3.42 0.14 -23.87
C ASP A 236 -4.01 -1.19 -24.36
N ALA A 237 -5.18 -1.60 -23.86
CA ALA A 237 -5.91 -2.77 -24.36
C ALA A 237 -6.30 -2.65 -25.85
N MET A 238 -6.77 -1.47 -26.29
CA MET A 238 -7.07 -1.19 -27.70
C MET A 238 -5.82 -1.24 -28.59
N ARG A 239 -4.64 -0.93 -28.04
CA ARG A 239 -3.33 -1.01 -28.72
C ARG A 239 -2.68 -2.39 -28.65
N GLY A 240 -3.26 -3.32 -27.89
CA GLY A 240 -2.65 -4.62 -27.63
C GLY A 240 -1.45 -4.57 -26.66
N ASP A 241 -1.29 -3.47 -25.91
CA ASP A 241 -0.22 -3.28 -24.93
C ASP A 241 -0.64 -3.84 -23.57
N LYS A 242 0.11 -4.82 -23.08
CA LYS A 242 -0.14 -5.52 -21.80
C LYS A 242 0.70 -4.99 -20.65
N SER A 243 1.53 -3.99 -20.86
CA SER A 243 2.50 -3.49 -19.88
C SER A 243 1.88 -3.13 -18.52
N LEU A 244 0.61 -2.73 -18.50
CA LEU A 244 -0.13 -2.34 -17.29
C LEU A 244 -1.23 -3.33 -16.87
N ALA A 245 -1.35 -4.48 -17.54
CA ALA A 245 -2.30 -5.51 -17.14
C ALA A 245 -1.74 -6.33 -15.97
N SER A 246 -2.56 -6.66 -14.98
CA SER A 246 -2.17 -7.55 -13.90
C SER A 246 -1.85 -8.96 -14.42
N SER A 247 -1.00 -9.69 -13.69
CA SER A 247 -0.61 -11.07 -14.03
C SER A 247 -1.38 -12.07 -13.16
N PRO A 248 -1.91 -13.18 -13.71
CA PRO A 248 -2.50 -14.25 -12.91
C PRO A 248 -1.56 -14.78 -11.82
N ASP A 249 -0.27 -14.96 -12.14
CA ASP A 249 0.73 -15.46 -11.19
C ASP A 249 0.93 -14.51 -10.00
N PHE A 250 0.92 -13.20 -10.28
CA PHE A 250 0.95 -12.18 -9.24
C PHE A 250 -0.30 -12.22 -8.35
N GLY A 251 -1.46 -12.47 -8.96
CA GLY A 251 -2.71 -12.69 -8.23
C GLY A 251 -2.62 -13.91 -7.30
N VAL A 252 -2.05 -15.02 -7.77
CA VAL A 252 -1.84 -16.23 -6.95
C VAL A 252 -0.97 -15.94 -5.74
N GLU A 253 0.19 -15.30 -5.91
CA GLU A 253 1.07 -14.96 -4.78
C GLU A 253 0.41 -13.99 -3.79
N THR A 254 -0.36 -13.03 -4.31
CA THR A 254 -1.13 -12.12 -3.45
C THR A 254 -2.13 -12.90 -2.59
N TRP A 255 -2.87 -13.84 -3.20
CA TRP A 255 -3.80 -14.70 -2.46
C TRP A 255 -3.07 -15.59 -1.46
N GLN A 256 -1.92 -16.16 -1.80
CA GLN A 256 -1.13 -16.95 -0.85
C GLN A 256 -0.71 -16.12 0.38
N LEU A 257 -0.31 -14.87 0.20
CA LEU A 257 0.05 -13.96 1.29
C LEU A 257 -1.14 -13.68 2.23
N ILE A 258 -2.34 -13.47 1.69
CA ILE A 258 -3.51 -13.04 2.47
C ILE A 258 -4.40 -14.17 2.98
N THR A 259 -4.38 -15.34 2.35
CA THR A 259 -5.27 -16.47 2.68
C THR A 259 -5.21 -16.88 4.16
N PRO A 260 -4.02 -16.98 4.81
CA PRO A 260 -3.95 -17.40 6.21
C PRO A 260 -4.78 -16.53 7.16
N ILE A 261 -4.78 -15.21 6.93
CA ILE A 261 -5.56 -14.29 7.77
C ILE A 261 -7.05 -14.33 7.40
N VAL A 262 -7.40 -14.50 6.12
CA VAL A 262 -8.81 -14.68 5.69
C VAL A 262 -9.42 -15.91 6.35
N GLU A 263 -8.71 -17.04 6.33
CA GLU A 263 -9.16 -18.28 6.94
C GLU A 263 -9.30 -18.16 8.46
N THR A 264 -8.30 -17.56 9.11
CA THR A 264 -8.34 -17.30 10.56
C THR A 264 -9.56 -16.46 10.94
N TRP A 265 -9.83 -15.39 10.21
CA TRP A 265 -10.95 -14.47 10.48
C TRP A 265 -12.32 -15.05 10.16
N LYS A 266 -12.41 -15.97 9.19
CA LYS A 266 -13.63 -16.74 8.90
C LYS A 266 -13.93 -17.77 10.00
N GLN A 267 -12.89 -18.37 10.59
CA GLN A 267 -13.04 -19.35 11.67
C GLN A 267 -13.31 -18.67 13.02
N ASP A 268 -12.85 -17.43 13.21
CA ASP A 268 -13.12 -16.63 14.40
C ASP A 268 -14.59 -16.16 14.46
N THR A 269 -15.39 -17.01 15.10
CA THR A 269 -16.82 -16.83 15.35
C THR A 269 -17.13 -16.27 16.74
N PHE A 270 -16.10 -15.98 17.56
CA PHE A 270 -16.31 -15.54 18.94
C PHE A 270 -15.90 -14.08 19.16
N SER A 271 -14.81 -13.63 18.54
CA SER A 271 -14.33 -12.27 18.77
C SER A 271 -15.20 -11.25 18.03
N PRO A 272 -15.62 -10.15 18.68
CA PRO A 272 -16.27 -9.05 17.98
C PRO A 272 -15.26 -8.34 17.07
N ILE A 273 -15.74 -7.78 15.96
CA ILE A 273 -14.92 -6.87 15.14
C ILE A 273 -14.87 -5.51 15.84
N SER A 274 -13.66 -5.04 16.11
CA SER A 274 -13.44 -3.71 16.68
C SER A 274 -14.09 -2.63 15.84
N GLN A 275 -14.66 -1.63 16.51
CA GLN A 275 -15.31 -0.50 15.85
C GLN A 275 -14.38 0.72 15.87
N TYR A 276 -14.42 1.53 14.82
CA TYR A 276 -13.75 2.83 14.78
C TYR A 276 -14.70 3.91 14.30
N GLU A 277 -14.52 5.13 14.79
CA GLU A 277 -15.30 6.28 14.34
C GLU A 277 -14.98 6.61 12.88
N ALA A 278 -16.01 6.80 12.05
CA ALA A 278 -15.81 7.25 10.68
C ALA A 278 -15.10 8.62 10.66
N GLY A 279 -14.00 8.70 9.91
CA GLY A 279 -13.08 9.86 9.89
C GLY A 279 -11.89 9.73 10.84
N GLY A 280 -11.90 8.73 11.72
CA GLY A 280 -10.79 8.34 12.58
C GLY A 280 -9.91 7.25 11.97
N VAL A 281 -8.94 6.79 12.77
CA VAL A 281 -8.09 5.63 12.46
C VAL A 281 -8.28 4.61 13.58
N PRO A 282 -8.46 3.31 13.28
CA PRO A 282 -8.65 2.30 14.32
C PRO A 282 -7.49 2.24 15.31
N GLU A 283 -7.79 2.17 16.60
CA GLU A 283 -6.76 2.15 17.66
C GLU A 283 -5.87 0.91 17.55
N GLU A 284 -6.42 -0.24 17.15
CA GLU A 284 -5.66 -1.48 16.94
C GLU A 284 -4.63 -1.32 15.81
N ALA A 285 -4.92 -0.50 14.80
CA ALA A 285 -3.97 -0.20 13.74
C ALA A 285 -2.83 0.69 14.25
N LEU A 286 -3.15 1.68 15.11
CA LEU A 286 -2.14 2.51 15.75
C LEU A 286 -1.27 1.68 16.70
N ALA A 287 -1.88 0.80 17.50
CA ALA A 287 -1.18 -0.11 18.39
C ALA A 287 -0.25 -1.07 17.64
N LEU A 288 -0.68 -1.60 16.49
CA LEU A 288 0.10 -2.53 15.67
C LEU A 288 1.50 -1.99 15.34
N ILE A 289 1.61 -0.72 14.95
CA ILE A 289 2.89 -0.10 14.60
C ILE A 289 3.61 0.48 15.83
N ARG A 290 2.88 0.97 16.84
CA ARG A 290 3.45 1.48 18.10
C ARG A 290 4.14 0.39 18.93
N ASN A 291 3.72 -0.87 18.80
CA ASN A 291 4.41 -2.00 19.43
C ASN A 291 5.87 -2.15 18.98
N ASP A 292 6.22 -1.60 17.81
CA ASP A 292 7.59 -1.53 17.28
C ASP A 292 8.23 -0.14 17.52
N GLY A 293 7.62 0.73 18.32
CA GLY A 293 8.10 2.09 18.60
C GLY A 293 7.93 3.04 17.41
N ARG A 294 6.94 2.81 16.54
CA ARG A 294 6.73 3.54 15.29
C ARG A 294 5.34 4.15 15.19
N GLU A 295 5.17 5.05 14.23
CA GLU A 295 3.90 5.71 13.92
C GLU A 295 3.61 5.69 12.42
N TRP A 296 2.31 5.66 12.08
CA TRP A 296 1.85 5.76 10.70
C TRP A 296 2.12 7.15 10.13
N SER A 297 2.57 7.20 8.89
CA SER A 297 2.81 8.47 8.17
C SER A 297 1.55 8.92 7.42
N LEU A 298 0.48 9.19 8.18
CA LEU A 298 -0.81 9.68 7.69
C LEU A 298 -0.72 11.12 7.19
#